data_AF-A0A921KWD3-F1
#
_entry.id   AF-A0A921KWD3-F1
#
_cell.length_a   1.000
_cell.length_b   1.000
_cell.length_c   1.000
_cell.angle_alpha   90.00
_cell.angle_beta   90.00
_cell.angle_gamma   90.00
#
_symmetry.space_group_name_H-M   'P 1'
#
loop_
_entity.id
_entity.type
_entity.pdbx_description
1 polymer ?
#
loop_
_entity_poly.entity_id
_entity_poly.type
_entity_poly.pdbx_seq_one_letter_code
_entity_poly.pdbx_strand_id
1 'polypeptide(L)'
;MNTIMIGKLIILFIRLGSGSYMLFQGYEKITGGFAMDGLVPVIKENQDSPYWYKDFFEYVVAPNLELFKWIIPLGEIAIGLALILGVLSYTASFFGVFIMLNYILADMIFTYPTQLFFFIILLMNKETMKTLSLSHFLKRTTGKD
;
A
#
# COMPACT_ATOMS: atom_id res chain seq x y z
N MET A 1 12.26 29.59 -3.37
CA MET A 1 11.27 28.53 -3.66
C MET A 1 10.04 28.80 -2.79
N ASN A 2 8.84 28.91 -3.36
CA ASN A 2 7.61 29.20 -2.59
C ASN A 2 7.24 27.99 -1.69
N THR A 3 6.78 28.23 -0.46
CA THR A 3 6.30 27.23 0.51
C THR A 3 5.36 26.18 -0.10
N ILE A 4 4.45 26.60 -0.99
CA ILE A 4 3.53 25.69 -1.69
C ILE A 4 4.30 24.70 -2.59
N MET A 5 5.34 25.17 -3.27
CA MET A 5 6.19 24.34 -4.14
C MET A 5 7.02 23.35 -3.32
N ILE A 6 7.52 23.77 -2.16
CA ILE A 6 8.23 22.89 -1.21
C ILE A 6 7.32 21.75 -0.76
N GLY A 7 6.08 22.06 -0.33
CA GLY A 7 5.11 21.05 0.09
C GLY A 7 4.81 20.02 -1.00
N LYS A 8 4.64 20.46 -2.26
CA LYS A 8 4.43 19.55 -3.39
C LYS A 8 5.61 18.62 -3.62
N LEU A 9 6.85 19.13 -3.53
CA LEU A 9 8.05 18.31 -3.68
C LEU A 9 8.16 17.28 -2.55
N ILE A 10 7.86 17.65 -1.31
CA ILE A 10 7.86 16.72 -0.17
C ILE A 10 6.87 15.57 -0.42
N ILE A 11 5.63 15.89 -0.79
CA ILE A 11 4.62 14.87 -1.11
C ILE A 11 5.05 13.99 -2.29
N LEU A 12 5.69 14.58 -3.31
CA LEU A 12 6.23 13.81 -4.43
C LEU A 12 7.29 12.81 -3.98
N PHE A 13 8.24 13.21 -3.13
CA PHE A 13 9.28 12.31 -2.61
C PHE A 13 8.69 11.20 -1.74
N ILE A 14 7.76 11.51 -0.84
CA ILE A 14 7.06 10.50 -0.03
C ILE A 14 6.33 9.53 -0.95
N ARG A 15 5.64 10.04 -1.98
CA ARG A 15 4.90 9.21 -2.94
C ARG A 15 5.81 8.24 -3.69
N LEU A 16 6.91 8.75 -4.24
CA LEU A 16 7.86 7.92 -4.99
C LEU A 16 8.57 6.92 -4.06
N GLY A 17 8.91 7.32 -2.84
CA GLY A 17 9.50 6.44 -1.83
C GLY A 17 8.57 5.30 -1.42
N SER A 18 7.34 5.63 -0.99
CA SER A 18 6.31 4.64 -0.65
C SER A 18 5.96 3.74 -1.82
N GLY A 19 5.87 4.31 -3.04
CA GLY A 19 5.62 3.54 -4.26
C GLY A 19 6.71 2.52 -4.56
N SER A 20 7.98 2.95 -4.54
CA SER A 20 9.14 2.07 -4.75
C SER A 20 9.23 0.98 -3.70
N TYR A 21 9.00 1.32 -2.42
CA TYR A 21 9.06 0.36 -1.33
C TYR A 21 7.94 -0.69 -1.43
N MET A 22 6.73 -0.28 -1.81
CA MET A 22 5.61 -1.21 -2.01
C MET A 22 5.82 -2.12 -3.22
N LEU A 23 6.35 -1.57 -4.32
CA LEU A 23 6.69 -2.35 -5.52
C LEU A 23 7.73 -3.42 -5.19
N PHE A 24 8.77 -3.04 -4.44
CA PHE A 24 9.84 -3.93 -4.02
C PHE A 24 9.32 -5.05 -3.11
N GLN A 25 8.53 -4.74 -2.08
CA GLN A 25 7.95 -5.76 -1.19
C GLN A 25 7.08 -6.78 -1.93
N GLY A 26 6.22 -6.32 -2.84
CA GLY A 26 5.39 -7.23 -3.62
C GLY A 26 6.23 -8.11 -4.55
N TYR A 27 7.27 -7.55 -5.17
CA TYR A 27 8.22 -8.32 -5.97
C TYR A 27 8.99 -9.37 -5.16
N GLU A 28 9.50 -9.00 -3.98
CA GLU A 28 10.16 -9.93 -3.06
C GLU A 28 9.24 -11.04 -2.59
N LYS A 29 7.96 -10.75 -2.36
CA LYS A 29 6.99 -11.79 -1.99
C LYS A 29 6.74 -12.79 -3.11
N ILE A 30 6.66 -12.32 -4.36
CA ILE A 30 6.49 -13.22 -5.51
C ILE A 30 7.74 -14.09 -5.71
N THR A 31 8.93 -13.50 -5.63
CA THR A 31 10.19 -14.18 -5.94
C THR A 31 10.77 -14.99 -4.78
N GLY A 32 10.51 -14.56 -3.54
CA GLY A 32 10.97 -15.19 -2.31
C GLY A 32 10.06 -16.29 -1.78
N GLY A 33 9.03 -16.69 -2.54
CA GLY A 33 8.16 -17.81 -2.17
C GLY A 33 7.22 -17.50 -1.01
N PHE A 34 6.61 -16.30 -0.99
CA PHE A 34 5.63 -15.89 0.02
C PHE A 34 4.59 -16.99 0.29
N ALA A 35 4.56 -17.42 1.55
CA ALA A 35 3.92 -18.64 2.01
C ALA A 35 2.83 -18.27 3.04
N MET A 36 1.58 -18.17 2.59
CA MET A 36 0.43 -17.89 3.46
C MET A 36 0.20 -18.98 4.50
N ASP A 37 0.56 -20.22 4.16
CA ASP A 37 0.53 -21.41 5.03
C ASP A 37 1.40 -21.24 6.27
N GLY A 38 2.52 -20.51 6.18
CA GLY A 38 3.35 -20.17 7.34
C GLY A 38 2.76 -19.05 8.21
N LEU A 39 1.95 -18.15 7.64
CA LEU A 39 1.41 -17.00 8.36
C LEU A 39 0.14 -17.31 9.16
N VAL A 40 -0.72 -18.21 8.67
CA VAL A 40 -1.95 -18.61 9.37
C VAL A 40 -1.68 -19.10 10.80
N PRO A 41 -0.80 -20.08 11.05
CA PRO A 41 -0.55 -20.56 12.41
C PRO A 41 0.08 -19.46 13.29
N VAL A 42 0.99 -18.66 12.75
CA VAL A 42 1.63 -17.54 13.47
C VAL A 42 0.58 -16.55 13.97
N ILE A 43 -0.36 -16.16 13.13
CA ILE A 43 -1.42 -15.20 13.50
C ILE A 43 -2.42 -15.82 14.46
N LYS A 44 -2.77 -17.09 14.26
CA LYS A 44 -3.70 -17.80 15.16
C LYS A 44 -3.14 -17.93 16.58
N GLU A 45 -1.84 -18.20 16.70
CA GLU A 45 -1.17 -18.51 17.97
C GLU A 45 -0.56 -17.30 18.69
N ASN A 46 -0.37 -16.16 18.01
CA ASN A 46 0.17 -14.95 18.65
C ASN A 46 -0.77 -14.40 19.74
N GLN A 47 -0.31 -13.44 20.55
CA GLN A 47 -1.15 -12.80 21.57
C GLN A 47 -1.71 -11.44 21.12
N ASP A 48 -1.08 -10.81 20.13
CA ASP A 48 -1.30 -9.41 19.80
C ASP A 48 -2.36 -9.20 18.70
N SER A 49 -2.66 -10.21 17.88
CA SER A 49 -3.74 -10.11 16.90
C SER A 49 -5.12 -10.17 17.57
N PRO A 50 -6.07 -9.29 17.20
CA PRO A 50 -7.44 -9.37 17.71
C PRO A 50 -8.13 -10.70 17.35
N TYR A 51 -8.98 -11.22 18.24
CA TYR A 51 -9.69 -12.49 18.04
C TYR A 51 -10.44 -12.57 16.70
N TRP A 52 -11.17 -11.52 16.32
CA TRP A 52 -11.89 -11.49 15.04
C TRP A 52 -10.96 -11.62 13.82
N TYR A 53 -9.72 -11.14 13.94
CA TYR A 53 -8.74 -11.21 12.87
C TYR A 53 -8.13 -12.61 12.77
N LYS A 54 -7.95 -13.27 13.92
CA LYS A 54 -7.60 -14.70 13.98
C LYS A 54 -8.68 -15.56 13.34
N ASP A 55 -9.95 -15.31 13.65
CA ASP A 55 -11.09 -15.98 13.02
C ASP A 55 -11.11 -15.74 11.50
N PHE A 56 -10.82 -14.52 11.05
CA PHE A 56 -10.69 -14.24 9.62
C PHE A 56 -9.57 -15.07 8.97
N PHE A 57 -8.41 -15.20 9.62
CA PHE A 57 -7.34 -16.04 9.13
C PHE A 57 -7.71 -17.52 9.10
N GLU A 58 -8.39 -18.02 10.13
CA GLU A 58 -8.79 -19.42 10.24
C GLU A 58 -9.90 -19.81 9.25
N TYR A 59 -10.95 -19.00 9.14
CA TYR A 59 -12.14 -19.37 8.37
C TYR A 59 -12.16 -18.81 6.94
N VAL A 60 -11.35 -17.78 6.63
CA VAL A 60 -11.33 -17.15 5.30
C VAL A 60 -9.98 -17.32 4.61
N VAL A 61 -8.86 -17.03 5.28
CA VAL A 61 -7.53 -17.10 4.66
C VAL A 61 -7.07 -18.55 4.50
N ALA A 62 -7.18 -19.37 5.55
CA ALA A 62 -6.69 -20.75 5.55
C ALA A 62 -7.35 -21.65 4.49
N PRO A 63 -8.66 -21.51 4.16
CA PRO A 63 -9.24 -22.25 3.05
C PRO A 63 -8.84 -21.72 1.67
N ASN A 64 -8.33 -20.50 1.56
CA ASN A 64 -8.07 -19.78 0.31
C ASN A 64 -6.59 -19.37 0.15
N LEU A 65 -5.65 -20.15 0.71
CA LEU A 65 -4.23 -19.80 0.77
C LEU A 65 -3.62 -19.43 -0.59
N GLU A 66 -3.96 -20.18 -1.64
CA GLU A 66 -3.44 -19.96 -2.99
C GLU A 66 -3.88 -18.59 -3.55
N LEU A 67 -5.13 -18.19 -3.29
CA LEU A 67 -5.63 -16.88 -3.69
C LEU A 67 -4.89 -15.76 -2.95
N PHE A 68 -4.75 -15.87 -1.64
CA PHE A 68 -4.08 -14.85 -0.82
C PHE A 68 -2.58 -14.73 -1.12
N LYS A 69 -1.93 -15.85 -1.44
CA LYS A 69 -0.54 -15.89 -1.89
C LYS A 69 -0.28 -15.00 -3.11
N TRP A 70 -1.24 -14.89 -4.03
CA TRP A 70 -1.09 -14.07 -5.23
C TRP A 70 -1.69 -12.67 -5.10
N ILE A 71 -2.87 -12.52 -4.50
CA ILE A 71 -3.57 -11.23 -4.47
C ILE A 71 -2.85 -10.19 -3.62
N ILE A 72 -2.21 -10.60 -2.51
CA ILE A 72 -1.51 -9.69 -1.61
C ILE A 72 -0.28 -9.09 -2.33
N PRO A 73 0.68 -9.89 -2.86
CA PRO A 73 1.84 -9.33 -3.54
C PRO A 73 1.49 -8.56 -4.81
N LEU A 74 0.50 -9.03 -5.59
CA LEU A 74 0.03 -8.31 -6.78
C LEU A 74 -0.61 -6.97 -6.41
N GLY A 75 -1.35 -6.91 -5.31
CA GLY A 75 -1.90 -5.67 -4.75
C GLY A 75 -0.81 -4.67 -4.39
N GLU A 76 0.25 -5.13 -3.72
CA GLU A 76 1.41 -4.28 -3.38
C GLU A 76 2.12 -3.74 -4.62
N ILE A 77 2.37 -4.59 -5.61
CA ILE A 77 2.96 -4.17 -6.90
C ILE A 77 2.07 -3.12 -7.58
N ALA A 78 0.75 -3.37 -7.65
CA ALA A 78 -0.19 -2.45 -8.27
C ALA A 78 -0.21 -1.08 -7.57
N ILE A 79 -0.23 -1.05 -6.23
CA ILE A 79 -0.14 0.19 -5.44
C ILE A 79 1.19 0.89 -5.72
N GLY A 80 2.30 0.15 -5.72
CA GLY A 80 3.63 0.68 -5.98
C GLY A 80 3.73 1.37 -7.34
N LEU A 81 3.30 0.67 -8.41
CA LEU A 81 3.26 1.21 -9.77
C LEU A 81 2.35 2.42 -9.88
N ALA A 82 1.15 2.36 -9.30
CA ALA A 82 0.20 3.48 -9.31
C ALA A 82 0.78 4.76 -8.67
N LEU A 83 1.50 4.62 -7.55
CA LEU A 83 2.17 5.74 -6.89
C LEU A 83 3.38 6.27 -7.67
N ILE A 84 4.20 5.39 -8.24
CA ILE A 84 5.38 5.78 -9.03
C ILE A 84 4.96 6.50 -10.31
N LEU A 85 4.09 5.87 -11.11
CA LEU A 85 3.58 6.41 -12.36
C LEU A 85 2.66 7.61 -12.14
N GLY A 86 2.15 7.78 -10.91
CA GLY A 86 1.21 8.84 -10.58
C GLY A 86 -0.17 8.63 -11.22
N VAL A 87 -0.57 7.38 -11.48
CA VAL A 87 -1.89 7.02 -12.02
C VAL A 87 -2.72 6.45 -10.88
N LEU A 88 -3.94 6.96 -10.67
CA LEU A 88 -4.80 6.56 -9.54
C LEU A 88 -4.10 6.67 -8.17
N SER A 89 -3.16 7.60 -8.03
CA SER A 89 -2.26 7.72 -6.87
C SER A 89 -3.00 7.91 -5.55
N TYR A 90 -4.11 8.66 -5.53
CA TYR A 90 -4.95 8.82 -4.33
C TYR A 90 -5.60 7.50 -3.90
N THR A 91 -6.15 6.74 -4.86
CA THR A 91 -6.74 5.42 -4.62
C THR A 91 -5.68 4.43 -4.15
N ALA A 92 -4.49 4.46 -4.75
CA ALA A 92 -3.35 3.65 -4.33
C ALA A 92 -2.94 3.96 -2.87
N SER A 93 -2.96 5.24 -2.46
CA SER A 93 -2.69 5.61 -1.07
C SER A 93 -3.68 5.00 -0.08
N PHE A 94 -4.97 4.96 -0.45
CA PHE A 94 -6.01 4.34 0.38
C PHE A 94 -5.75 2.84 0.57
N PHE A 95 -5.49 2.11 -0.51
CA PHE A 95 -5.18 0.68 -0.40
C PHE A 95 -3.84 0.43 0.29
N GLY A 96 -2.88 1.34 0.17
CA GLY A 96 -1.64 1.29 0.96
C GLY A 96 -1.91 1.38 2.46
N VAL A 97 -2.74 2.34 2.90
CA VAL A 97 -3.21 2.39 4.31
C VAL A 97 -3.86 1.06 4.71
N PHE A 98 -4.76 0.52 3.88
CA PHE A 98 -5.45 -0.73 4.14
C PHE A 98 -4.49 -1.91 4.35
N ILE A 99 -3.50 -2.10 3.46
CA ILE A 99 -2.53 -3.20 3.59
C ILE A 99 -1.66 -3.02 4.84
N MET A 100 -1.20 -1.80 5.13
CA MET A 100 -0.39 -1.56 6.33
C MET A 100 -1.16 -1.85 7.62
N LEU A 101 -2.45 -1.52 7.67
CA LEU A 101 -3.32 -1.89 8.79
C LEU A 101 -3.46 -3.41 8.92
N ASN A 102 -3.63 -4.14 7.81
CA ASN A 102 -3.67 -5.61 7.85
C ASN A 102 -2.36 -6.21 8.37
N TYR A 103 -1.20 -5.67 8.01
CA TYR A 103 0.08 -6.16 8.56
C TYR A 103 0.24 -5.87 10.05
N ILE A 104 -0.20 -4.72 10.52
CA ILE A 104 -0.20 -4.42 11.96
C ILE A 104 -1.16 -5.37 12.70
N LEU A 105 -2.35 -5.62 12.14
CA LEU A 105 -3.31 -6.60 12.70
C LEU A 105 -2.74 -8.03 12.70
N ALA A 106 -1.87 -8.35 11.75
CA ALA A 106 -1.10 -9.60 11.68
C ALA A 106 0.13 -9.63 12.59
N ASP A 107 0.24 -8.70 13.55
CA ASP A 107 1.34 -8.59 14.52
C ASP A 107 2.71 -8.27 13.89
N MET A 108 2.70 -7.53 12.78
CA MET A 108 3.92 -7.03 12.16
C MET A 108 4.08 -5.53 12.50
N ILE A 109 4.61 -5.23 13.68
CA ILE A 109 4.59 -3.85 14.22
C ILE A 109 5.86 -3.04 13.98
N PHE A 110 6.98 -3.65 13.58
CA PHE A 110 8.25 -2.91 13.50
C PHE A 110 8.35 -2.01 12.27
N THR A 111 7.95 -2.52 11.10
CA THR A 111 8.17 -1.83 9.81
C THR A 111 6.93 -1.08 9.34
N TYR A 112 5.75 -1.63 9.61
CA TYR A 112 4.50 -1.22 8.95
C TYR A 112 3.83 0.04 9.54
N PRO A 113 3.95 0.39 10.84
CA PRO A 113 3.45 1.67 11.35
C PRO A 113 4.11 2.89 10.72
N THR A 114 5.42 2.83 10.44
CA THR A 114 6.13 3.93 9.76
C THR A 114 5.65 4.09 8.32
N GLN A 115 5.43 2.98 7.61
CA GLN A 115 4.85 3.02 6.27
C GLN A 115 3.40 3.55 6.29
N LEU A 116 2.59 3.08 7.24
CA LEU A 116 1.23 3.57 7.46
C LEU A 116 1.20 5.09 7.62
N PHE A 117 2.12 5.65 8.42
CA PHE A 117 2.25 7.09 8.60
C PHE A 117 2.45 7.83 7.26
N PHE A 118 3.35 7.34 6.40
CA PHE A 118 3.55 7.95 5.07
C PHE A 118 2.31 7.79 4.17
N PHE A 119 1.66 6.64 4.18
CA PHE A 119 0.43 6.42 3.43
C PHE A 119 -0.72 7.32 3.90
N ILE A 120 -0.84 7.59 5.21
CA ILE A 120 -1.79 8.55 5.77
C ILE A 120 -1.47 9.97 5.28
N ILE A 121 -0.21 10.39 5.30
CA ILE A 121 0.19 11.70 4.74
C ILE A 121 -0.26 11.81 3.28
N LEU A 122 0.01 10.79 2.45
CA LEU A 122 -0.41 10.78 1.06
C LEU A 122 -1.94 10.84 0.91
N LEU A 123 -2.67 10.09 1.72
CA LEU A 123 -4.13 10.03 1.71
C LEU A 123 -4.77 11.37 2.14
N MET A 124 -4.21 12.04 3.14
CA MET A 124 -4.70 13.34 3.60
C MET A 124 -4.41 14.47 2.60
N ASN A 125 -3.43 14.30 1.71
CA ASN A 125 -3.02 15.30 0.72
C ASN A 125 -3.70 15.13 -0.65
N LYS A 126 -5.01 14.85 -0.65
CA LYS A 126 -5.82 14.56 -1.86
C LYS A 126 -5.60 15.54 -3.02
N GLU A 127 -5.67 16.84 -2.75
CA GLU A 127 -5.56 17.85 -3.81
C GLU A 127 -4.15 17.91 -4.40
N THR A 128 -3.11 17.84 -3.57
CA THR A 128 -1.72 17.75 -4.03
C THR A 128 -1.49 16.50 -4.88
N MET A 129 -2.01 15.35 -4.44
CA MET A 129 -1.91 14.06 -5.15
C MET A 129 -2.56 14.08 -6.53
N LYS A 130 -3.69 14.78 -6.69
CA LYS A 130 -4.33 15.00 -7.99
C LYS A 130 -3.49 15.87 -8.93
N THR A 131 -2.88 16.94 -8.41
CA THR A 131 -2.06 17.85 -9.23
C THR A 131 -0.75 17.21 -9.70
N LEU A 132 -0.20 16.29 -8.91
CA LEU A 132 1.02 15.56 -9.23
C LEU A 132 0.76 14.28 -10.03
N SER A 133 -0.49 14.00 -10.39
CA SER A 133 -0.89 12.81 -11.13
C SER A 133 -0.67 13.01 -12.63
N LEU A 134 -0.13 11.98 -13.30
CA LEU A 134 0.10 12.00 -14.75
C LEU A 134 -1.22 12.22 -15.53
N SER A 135 -2.35 11.75 -14.98
CA SER A 135 -3.66 11.95 -15.59
C SER A 135 -4.09 13.42 -15.65
N HIS A 136 -3.62 14.25 -14.70
CA HIS A 136 -3.86 15.70 -14.75
C HIS A 136 -3.09 16.35 -15.91
N PHE A 137 -1.85 15.92 -16.14
CA PHE A 137 -1.04 16.41 -17.27
C PHE A 137 -1.62 15.99 -18.63
N LEU A 138 -2.09 14.75 -18.76
CA LEU A 138 -2.74 14.26 -19.98
C LEU A 138 -4.07 14.96 -20.27
N LYS A 139 -4.89 15.24 -19.25
CA LYS A 139 -6.16 15.96 -19.44
C LYS A 139 -5.94 17.43 -19.83
N ARG A 140 -4.83 18.03 -19.39
CA ARG A 140 -4.44 19.40 -19.77
C ARG A 140 -3.96 19.49 -21.23
N THR A 141 -3.38 18.44 -21.79
CA THR A 141 -2.94 18.42 -23.20
C THR A 141 -4.05 18.09 -24.19
N THR A 142 -5.12 17.42 -23.76
CA THR A 142 -6.30 17.13 -24.60
C THR A 142 -7.43 18.17 -24.45
N GLY A 143 -7.10 19.44 -24.23
CA GLY A 143 -8.09 20.52 -24.16
C GLY A 143 -9.04 20.49 -25.35
N LYS A 144 -10.31 20.12 -25.10
CA LYS A 144 -11.42 20.65 -25.88
C LYS A 144 -11.81 21.95 -25.19
N ASP A 145 -11.72 23.01 -25.97
CA ASP A 145 -12.39 24.29 -25.73
C ASP A 145 -13.89 24.09 -25.47
#